data_AF-A0A935FQF6-F1
#
_entry.id   AF-A0A935FQF6-F1
#
_cell.length_a   1.000
_cell.length_b   1.000
_cell.length_c   1.000
_cell.angle_alpha   90.00
_cell.angle_beta   90.00
_cell.angle_gamma   90.00
#
_symmetry.space_group_name_H-M   'P 1'
#
loop_
_entity.id
_entity.type
_entity.pdbx_description
1 polymer ?
#
loop_
_entity_poly.entity_id
_entity_poly.type
_entity_poly.pdbx_seq_one_letter_code
_entity_poly.pdbx_strand_id
1 'polypeptide(L)'
;MQIDSDSPNSPVHSFDVLDYKIYVDIRSCFISPYPKNFNGNVTVKFRVDSTLNSIKLNAVNTSMSITSVSLAGVSFSHSSNILTINLNRTYNPGEIAEVKINYSHKNVSDKHSMQAEDMSLPIEPEGAQMVSLLETNQATKLLLI
;
A
#
# COMPACT_ATOMS: atom_id res chain seq x y z
N MET A 1 6.94 -8.48 -35.44
CA MET A 1 6.53 -7.80 -34.19
C MET A 1 7.18 -8.58 -33.08
N GLN A 2 8.34 -8.09 -32.63
CA GLN A 2 9.17 -8.76 -31.63
C GLN A 2 8.48 -8.52 -30.28
N ILE A 3 8.04 -9.60 -29.65
CA ILE A 3 7.50 -9.57 -28.29
C ILE A 3 8.69 -9.24 -27.41
N ASP A 4 8.58 -8.14 -26.66
CA ASP A 4 9.59 -7.70 -25.71
C ASP A 4 9.83 -8.82 -24.69
N SER A 5 10.86 -9.63 -24.94
CA SER A 5 11.23 -10.74 -24.10
C SER A 5 12.03 -10.17 -22.95
N ASP A 6 11.39 -10.14 -21.78
CA ASP A 6 12.03 -9.94 -20.49
C ASP A 6 13.33 -10.76 -20.41
N SER A 7 14.37 -10.20 -19.78
CA SER A 7 15.71 -10.80 -19.71
C SER A 7 15.61 -12.25 -19.20
N PRO A 8 16.41 -13.21 -19.72
CA PRO A 8 16.42 -14.61 -19.24
C PRO A 8 16.73 -14.78 -17.75
N ASN A 9 17.09 -13.70 -17.05
CA ASN A 9 17.40 -13.63 -15.62
C ASN A 9 16.61 -12.52 -14.87
N SER A 10 15.55 -11.95 -15.45
CA SER A 10 14.64 -11.07 -14.69
C SER A 10 14.07 -11.88 -13.50
N PRO A 11 14.04 -11.33 -12.27
CA PRO A 11 13.40 -11.99 -11.14
C PRO A 11 12.00 -12.43 -11.56
N VAL A 12 11.67 -13.71 -11.40
CA VAL A 12 10.32 -14.19 -11.71
C VAL A 12 9.38 -13.59 -10.67
N HIS A 13 8.81 -12.44 -10.99
CA HIS A 13 7.78 -11.80 -10.19
C HIS A 13 6.58 -12.74 -10.13
N SER A 14 6.01 -12.95 -8.94
CA SER A 14 4.85 -13.86 -8.82
C SER A 14 3.56 -13.23 -9.37
N PHE A 15 3.54 -11.91 -9.42
CA PHE A 15 2.48 -11.08 -9.97
C PHE A 15 3.03 -9.69 -10.25
N ASP A 16 2.35 -8.96 -11.14
CA ASP A 16 2.61 -7.59 -11.54
C ASP A 16 1.46 -6.68 -11.08
N VAL A 17 1.78 -5.51 -10.53
CA VAL A 17 0.74 -4.59 -10.05
C VAL A 17 0.32 -3.65 -11.16
N LEU A 18 -0.98 -3.64 -11.44
CA LEU A 18 -1.56 -2.82 -12.48
C LEU A 18 -2.05 -1.47 -11.95
N ASP A 19 -2.57 -1.44 -10.72
CA ASP A 19 -3.20 -0.23 -10.16
C ASP A 19 -3.23 -0.24 -8.62
N TYR A 20 -3.14 0.95 -8.03
CA TYR A 20 -3.35 1.19 -6.61
C TYR A 20 -4.39 2.26 -6.40
N LYS A 21 -5.41 1.95 -5.60
CA LYS A 21 -6.38 2.94 -5.12
C LYS A 21 -6.20 3.14 -3.63
N ILE A 22 -5.78 4.33 -3.24
CA ILE A 22 -5.51 4.68 -1.85
C ILE A 22 -6.57 5.66 -1.36
N TYR A 23 -7.17 5.36 -0.22
CA TYR A 23 -8.07 6.27 0.48
C TYR A 23 -7.56 6.46 1.91
N VAL A 24 -7.43 7.71 2.35
CA VAL A 24 -6.95 8.04 3.70
C VAL A 24 -7.81 9.13 4.30
N ASP A 25 -8.24 8.95 5.55
CA ASP A 25 -8.98 9.97 6.30
C ASP A 25 -8.07 10.61 7.36
N ILE A 26 -7.46 11.74 7.00
CA ILE A 26 -6.53 12.49 7.84
C ILE A 26 -7.16 13.71 8.51
N ARG A 27 -8.50 13.87 8.44
CA ARG A 27 -9.17 15.09 8.94
C ARG A 27 -8.93 15.35 10.42
N SER A 28 -8.93 14.29 11.23
CA SER A 28 -8.64 14.36 12.66
C SER A 28 -7.24 14.93 12.95
N CYS A 29 -6.28 14.73 12.06
CA CYS A 29 -4.92 15.22 12.23
C CYS A 29 -4.80 16.74 12.16
N PHE A 30 -5.82 17.44 11.67
CA PHE A 30 -5.87 18.91 11.57
C PHE A 30 -6.68 19.57 12.69
N ILE A 31 -7.27 18.79 13.58
CA ILE A 31 -8.10 19.30 14.68
C ILE A 31 -7.34 19.10 15.99
N SER A 32 -7.16 20.17 16.75
CA SER A 32 -6.54 20.12 18.09
C SER A 32 -7.15 18.97 18.93
N PRO A 33 -6.35 18.06 19.52
CA PRO A 33 -4.91 18.19 19.82
C PRO A 33 -3.95 17.68 18.72
N TYR A 34 -4.40 17.63 17.47
CA TYR A 34 -3.63 17.15 16.31
C TYR A 34 -3.15 15.70 16.48
N PRO A 35 -4.06 14.75 16.73
CA PRO A 35 -3.72 13.33 16.79
C PRO A 35 -3.08 12.90 15.47
N LYS A 36 -2.07 12.02 15.53
CA LYS A 36 -1.37 11.50 14.34
C LYS A 36 -1.98 10.21 13.81
N ASN A 37 -3.01 9.68 14.47
CA ASN A 37 -3.72 8.50 14.00
C ASN A 37 -4.69 8.86 12.88
N PHE A 38 -4.83 7.92 11.95
CA PHE A 38 -5.78 8.02 10.85
C PHE A 38 -6.13 6.62 10.34
N ASN A 39 -7.22 6.53 9.61
CA ASN A 39 -7.65 5.30 8.98
C ASN A 39 -7.46 5.40 7.47
N GLY A 40 -7.11 4.29 6.85
CA GLY A 40 -6.97 4.23 5.41
C GLY A 40 -7.34 2.86 4.85
N ASN A 41 -7.49 2.81 3.54
CA ASN A 41 -7.55 1.58 2.80
C ASN A 41 -6.79 1.68 1.47
N VAL A 42 -6.18 0.57 1.08
CA VAL A 42 -5.50 0.41 -0.20
C VAL A 42 -6.17 -0.73 -0.93
N THR A 43 -6.58 -0.50 -2.18
CA THR A 43 -6.97 -1.57 -3.11
C THR A 43 -5.84 -1.77 -4.11
N VAL A 44 -5.25 -2.96 -4.10
CA VAL A 44 -4.17 -3.36 -5.00
C VAL A 44 -4.78 -4.22 -6.10
N LYS A 45 -4.64 -3.80 -7.36
CA LYS A 45 -5.01 -4.59 -8.52
C LYS A 45 -3.76 -5.15 -9.16
N PHE A 46 -3.69 -6.46 -9.34
CA PHE A 46 -2.51 -7.12 -9.88
C PHE A 46 -2.87 -8.21 -10.90
N ARG A 47 -1.99 -8.43 -11.86
CA ARG A 47 -1.97 -9.58 -12.77
C ARG A 47 -1.05 -10.63 -12.21
N VAL A 48 -1.51 -11.87 -12.16
CA VAL A 48 -0.72 -13.01 -11.69
C VAL A 48 0.20 -13.49 -12.82
N ASP A 49 1.49 -13.65 -12.54
CA ASP A 49 2.47 -14.12 -13.54
C ASP A 49 2.95 -15.55 -13.23
N SER A 50 2.82 -16.00 -11.98
CA SER A 50 3.03 -17.39 -11.56
C SER A 50 1.92 -17.86 -10.61
N THR A 51 1.68 -19.17 -10.53
CA THR A 51 0.60 -19.71 -9.68
C THR A 51 0.67 -19.17 -8.25
N LEU A 52 -0.37 -18.46 -7.80
CA LEU A 52 -0.34 -17.61 -6.62
C LEU A 52 -1.53 -17.88 -5.69
N ASN A 53 -1.27 -18.08 -4.39
CA ASN A 53 -2.31 -18.22 -3.37
C ASN A 53 -2.16 -17.22 -2.21
N SER A 54 -1.11 -16.41 -2.22
CA SER A 54 -0.84 -15.39 -1.22
C SER A 54 0.03 -14.28 -1.79
N ILE A 55 -0.13 -13.06 -1.29
CA ILE A 55 0.73 -11.92 -1.62
C ILE A 55 1.43 -11.41 -0.36
N LYS A 56 2.65 -10.87 -0.53
CA LYS A 56 3.43 -10.27 0.55
C LYS A 56 3.66 -8.80 0.27
N LEU A 57 3.43 -8.01 1.30
CA LEU A 57 3.52 -6.57 1.30
C LEU A 57 4.40 -6.13 2.46
N ASN A 58 5.23 -5.12 2.24
CA ASN A 58 5.81 -4.39 3.35
C ASN A 58 4.70 -3.66 4.11
N ALA A 59 4.78 -3.66 5.43
CA ALA A 59 3.82 -3.01 6.30
C ALA A 59 4.49 -2.76 7.65
N VAL A 60 4.90 -1.53 7.94
CA VAL A 60 5.67 -1.23 9.16
C VAL A 60 4.78 -1.35 10.42
N ASN A 61 5.02 -2.41 11.21
CA ASN A 61 4.21 -2.85 12.35
C ASN A 61 4.16 -1.84 13.49
N THR A 62 5.22 -1.04 13.63
CA THR A 62 5.34 -0.02 14.69
C THR A 62 4.37 1.14 14.47
N SER A 63 4.06 1.48 13.21
CA SER A 63 3.21 2.62 12.85
C SER A 63 1.82 2.26 12.33
N MET A 64 1.61 1.01 11.90
CA MET A 64 0.41 0.60 11.19
C MET A 64 -0.14 -0.71 11.73
N SER A 65 -1.46 -0.78 11.87
CA SER A 65 -2.21 -1.98 12.20
C SER A 65 -3.15 -2.30 11.04
N ILE A 66 -3.06 -3.50 10.49
CA ILE A 66 -4.03 -3.98 9.51
C ILE A 66 -5.31 -4.38 10.26
N THR A 67 -6.45 -3.88 9.81
CA THR A 67 -7.75 -4.12 10.44
C THR A 67 -8.51 -5.23 9.72
N SER A 68 -8.45 -5.25 8.39
CA SER A 68 -9.09 -6.28 7.58
C SER A 68 -8.52 -6.33 6.17
N VAL A 69 -8.72 -7.49 5.53
CA VAL A 69 -8.54 -7.67 4.09
C VAL A 69 -9.87 -8.11 3.48
N SER A 70 -10.10 -7.77 2.22
CA SER A 70 -11.33 -8.09 1.50
C SER A 70 -11.06 -8.22 -0.01
N LEU A 71 -12.12 -8.48 -0.80
CA LEU A 71 -12.07 -8.85 -2.22
C LEU A 71 -11.45 -10.24 -2.42
N ALA A 72 -10.33 -10.36 -3.13
CA ALA A 72 -9.63 -11.64 -3.26
C ALA A 72 -8.91 -12.07 -1.97
N GLY A 73 -8.65 -11.15 -1.03
CA GLY A 73 -8.02 -11.45 0.25
C GLY A 73 -9.02 -11.96 1.29
N VAL A 74 -8.74 -13.11 1.92
CA VAL A 74 -9.63 -13.74 2.91
C VAL A 74 -9.07 -13.67 4.32
N SER A 75 -7.77 -13.84 4.47
CA SER A 75 -7.08 -13.74 5.76
C SER A 75 -5.74 -13.08 5.58
N PHE A 76 -5.18 -12.57 6.68
CA PHE A 76 -3.87 -11.95 6.67
C PHE A 76 -3.09 -12.31 7.94
N SER A 77 -1.77 -12.28 7.81
CA SER A 77 -0.85 -12.30 8.95
C SER A 77 0.10 -11.12 8.81
N HIS A 78 0.38 -10.45 9.93
CA HIS A 78 1.25 -9.28 9.95
C HIS A 78 2.34 -9.47 11.00
N SER A 79 3.55 -9.77 10.55
CA SER A 79 4.71 -10.02 11.43
C SER A 79 5.98 -9.48 10.79
N SER A 80 6.92 -9.01 11.61
CA SER A 80 8.25 -8.57 11.14
C SER A 80 8.22 -7.53 10.01
N ASN A 81 7.24 -6.62 10.05
CA ASN A 81 6.97 -5.62 9.01
C ASN A 81 6.52 -6.18 7.64
N ILE A 82 6.12 -7.44 7.59
CA ILE A 82 5.61 -8.11 6.39
C ILE A 82 4.14 -8.47 6.64
N LEU A 83 3.27 -7.96 5.78
CA LEU A 83 1.89 -8.35 5.66
C LEU A 83 1.77 -9.45 4.60
N THR A 84 1.41 -10.65 5.03
CA THR A 84 1.06 -11.75 4.12
C THR A 84 -0.46 -11.83 4.03
N ILE A 85 -1.01 -11.74 2.82
CA ILE A 85 -2.44 -11.85 2.58
C ILE A 85 -2.69 -13.16 1.85
N ASN A 86 -3.52 -14.02 2.43
CA ASN A 86 -3.95 -15.25 1.80
C ASN A 86 -5.17 -14.96 0.92
N LEU A 87 -5.10 -15.44 -0.32
CA LEU A 87 -6.15 -15.27 -1.30
C LEU A 87 -7.27 -16.31 -1.11
N ASN A 88 -8.45 -16.03 -1.64
CA ASN A 88 -9.62 -16.91 -1.58
C ASN A 88 -9.45 -18.22 -2.37
N ARG A 89 -8.55 -18.24 -3.35
CA ARG A 89 -8.18 -19.40 -4.15
C ARG A 89 -6.76 -19.26 -4.68
N THR A 90 -6.30 -20.32 -5.32
CA THR A 90 -5.12 -20.27 -6.17
C THR A 90 -5.48 -19.64 -7.51
N TYR A 91 -4.71 -18.64 -7.92
CA TYR A 91 -4.79 -17.96 -9.21
C TYR A 91 -3.69 -18.46 -10.14
N ASN A 92 -4.00 -18.54 -11.42
CA ASN A 92 -3.09 -18.97 -12.49
C ASN A 92 -2.49 -17.76 -13.22
N PRO A 93 -1.36 -17.95 -13.94
CA PRO A 93 -0.77 -16.91 -14.76
C PRO A 93 -1.78 -16.29 -15.75
N GLY A 94 -1.76 -14.96 -15.85
CA GLY A 94 -2.65 -14.15 -16.67
C GLY A 94 -3.95 -13.69 -15.99
N GLU A 95 -4.31 -14.26 -14.83
CA GLU A 95 -5.50 -13.82 -14.10
C GLU A 95 -5.28 -12.46 -13.42
N ILE A 96 -6.34 -11.65 -13.35
CA ILE A 96 -6.32 -10.35 -12.64
C ILE A 96 -7.13 -10.48 -11.36
N ALA A 97 -6.57 -9.99 -10.25
CA ALA A 97 -7.22 -9.98 -8.95
C ALA A 97 -7.06 -8.62 -8.27
N GLU A 98 -8.00 -8.32 -7.37
CA GLU A 98 -7.97 -7.13 -6.53
C GLU A 98 -8.02 -7.53 -5.07
N VAL A 99 -7.15 -6.94 -4.25
CA VAL A 99 -7.13 -7.12 -2.80
C VAL A 99 -7.29 -5.76 -2.16
N LYS A 100 -8.29 -5.63 -1.29
CA LYS A 100 -8.49 -4.42 -0.50
C LYS A 100 -8.01 -4.65 0.93
N ILE A 101 -7.17 -3.75 1.41
CA ILE A 101 -6.51 -3.77 2.70
C ILE A 101 -6.97 -2.55 3.47
N ASN A 102 -7.64 -2.75 4.59
CA ASN A 102 -8.00 -1.67 5.51
C ASN A 102 -6.96 -1.64 6.64
N TYR A 103 -6.50 -0.45 6.98
CA TYR A 103 -5.48 -0.25 8.00
C TYR A 103 -5.79 0.98 8.85
N SER A 104 -5.21 1.01 10.05
CA SER A 104 -5.19 2.15 10.94
C SER A 104 -3.74 2.50 11.27
N HIS A 105 -3.39 3.76 11.10
CA HIS A 105 -2.12 4.31 11.53
C HIS A 105 -2.20 4.66 13.02
N LYS A 106 -1.20 4.20 13.78
CA LYS A 106 -1.12 4.39 15.24
C LYS A 106 -0.70 5.83 15.53
N ASN A 107 -1.12 6.39 16.66
CA ASN A 107 -0.72 7.73 17.08
C ASN A 107 0.76 7.79 17.52
N VAL A 108 1.68 7.56 16.59
CA VAL A 108 3.12 7.53 16.79
C VAL A 108 3.78 8.42 15.76
N SER A 109 4.86 9.08 16.16
CA SER A 109 5.65 9.90 15.25
C SER A 109 6.47 8.99 14.32
N ASP A 110 6.14 8.95 13.05
CA ASP A 110 7.06 8.50 12.01
C ASP A 110 8.26 9.47 11.97
N LYS A 111 9.43 9.02 11.50
CA LYS A 111 10.57 9.92 11.17
C LYS A 111 10.20 11.04 10.16
N HIS A 112 9.02 10.97 9.56
CA HIS A 112 8.45 11.96 8.63
C HIS A 112 7.05 12.44 9.05
N SER A 113 6.69 12.32 10.33
CA SER A 113 5.43 12.87 10.84
C SER A 113 5.52 14.39 10.84
N MET A 114 4.73 15.02 9.97
CA MET A 114 4.64 16.46 9.83
C MET A 114 4.27 17.07 11.20
N GLN A 115 5.17 17.85 11.78
CA GLN A 115 4.87 18.68 12.94
C GLN A 115 4.14 19.92 12.43
N ALA A 116 2.99 20.22 13.02
CA ALA A 116 2.08 21.28 12.59
C ALA A 116 2.63 22.71 12.77
N GLU A 117 3.87 22.88 13.22
CA GLU A 117 4.45 24.17 13.61
C GLU A 117 5.19 24.90 12.47
N ASP A 118 5.39 24.28 11.31
CA ASP A 118 6.00 24.93 10.15
C ASP A 118 5.21 24.59 8.86
N MET A 119 4.10 25.31 8.66
CA MET A 119 3.26 25.20 7.48
C MET A 119 3.38 26.47 6.63
N SER A 120 4.59 26.75 6.15
CA SER A 120 4.78 27.64 5.00
C SER A 120 4.46 26.85 3.73
N LEU A 121 3.24 26.97 3.21
CA LEU A 121 2.84 26.35 1.94
C LEU A 121 3.26 27.24 0.77
N PRO A 122 4.24 26.86 -0.08
CA PRO A 122 4.23 27.32 -1.46
C PRO A 122 3.20 26.45 -2.20
N ILE A 123 1.97 26.96 -2.29
CA ILE A 123 0.96 26.49 -3.26
C ILE A 123 1.46 26.94 -4.63
N GLU A 124 2.26 26.11 -5.27
CA GLU A 124 2.59 26.21 -6.69
C GLU A 124 2.05 24.96 -7.43
N PRO A 125 2.01 24.95 -8.79
CA PRO A 125 1.32 23.94 -9.61
C PRO A 125 1.74 22.48 -9.38
N GLU A 126 2.75 22.25 -8.55
CA GLU A 126 3.19 20.95 -8.02
C GLU A 126 2.34 20.43 -6.83
N GLY A 127 1.23 21.07 -6.47
CA GLY A 127 0.30 20.54 -5.46
C GLY A 127 -0.25 19.14 -5.79
N ALA A 128 -0.28 18.76 -7.07
CA ALA A 128 -0.56 17.39 -7.50
C ALA A 128 0.61 16.42 -7.24
N GLN A 129 1.85 16.91 -7.15
CA GLN A 129 3.01 16.10 -6.76
C GLN A 129 3.03 15.78 -5.27
N MET A 130 2.43 16.58 -4.38
CA MET A 130 2.38 16.27 -2.95
C MET A 130 1.33 15.23 -2.58
N VAL A 131 0.20 15.17 -3.30
CA VAL A 131 -0.70 14.01 -3.27
C VAL A 131 0.02 12.78 -3.79
N SER A 132 0.76 12.92 -4.89
CA SER A 132 1.61 11.86 -5.44
C SER A 132 2.74 11.45 -4.48
N LEU A 133 3.33 12.33 -3.67
CA LEU A 133 4.38 11.99 -2.70
C LEU A 133 3.83 11.37 -1.42
N LEU A 134 2.61 11.74 -0.98
CA LEU A 134 1.90 11.01 0.07
C LEU A 134 1.46 9.62 -0.43
N GLU A 135 0.96 9.52 -1.66
CA GLU A 135 0.65 8.25 -2.32
C GLU A 135 1.92 7.41 -2.52
N THR A 136 3.02 8.00 -2.96
CA THR A 136 4.30 7.32 -3.17
C THR A 136 4.91 6.90 -1.82
N ASN A 137 4.83 7.69 -0.76
CA ASN A 137 5.45 7.35 0.54
C ASN A 137 4.60 6.34 1.35
N GLN A 138 3.26 6.40 1.27
CA GLN A 138 2.39 5.35 1.82
C GLN A 138 2.45 4.06 0.96
N ALA A 139 2.56 4.17 -0.37
CA ALA A 139 2.83 3.04 -1.26
C ALA A 139 4.24 2.47 -1.09
N THR A 140 5.25 3.28 -0.72
CA THR A 140 6.58 2.78 -0.36
C THR A 140 6.53 1.99 0.96
N LYS A 141 5.60 2.36 1.86
CA LYS A 141 5.34 1.62 3.11
C LYS A 141 4.51 0.37 2.90
N LEU A 142 3.75 0.29 1.80
CA LEU A 142 3.03 -0.87 1.25
C LEU A 142 3.67 -1.35 -0.06
N LEU A 143 5.00 -1.46 -0.11
CA LEU A 143 5.67 -1.96 -1.29
C LEU A 143 5.59 -3.50 -1.31
N LEU A 144 5.14 -4.11 -2.40
CA LEU A 144 5.23 -5.58 -2.54
C LEU A 144 6.70 -5.99 -2.64
N ILE A 145 6.99 -7.14 -2.06
CA ILE A 145 8.33 -7.74 -1.97
C ILE A 145 8.38 -9.01 -2.79
#